data_AF-A0A847ABU3-F1
#
_entry.id   AF-A0A847ABU3-F1
#
_cell.length_a   1.000
_cell.length_b   1.000
_cell.length_c   1.000
_cell.angle_alpha   90.00
_cell.angle_beta   90.00
_cell.angle_gamma   90.00
#
_symmetry.space_group_name_H-M   'P 1'
#
loop_
_entity.id
_entity.type
_entity.pdbx_description
1 polymer ?
#
loop_
_entity_poly.entity_id
_entity_poly.type
_entity_poly.pdbx_seq_one_letter_code
_entity_poly.pdbx_strand_id
1 'polypeptide(L)'
;MVIQNNRKTKFRSVRLLAALLVLASACLLTACTPFSSQPADLPSVDVAPFVLRPQNEKFFREDEWVRLITLAITHADYRDKIWHAIPAIQRAEISQTEFLRYVAFLSDCLPGSISSYYRASEDESAVIRGYAAKADKQLTPKPADASIWWIKARTSDLRELKFAIPVTKDESGIPCFSKSWLQKQAALYDYIILYLDALAGGSEPALSALLRHNTEIRSRIQSAAIDRRAKDLLAFYHDQVLTGKGSYRCLEMMPGRAVFEEQLLSADSRPAKTRTVIFTESGGRFQADENIAQPLKPDDTLLFFEGQPLFGPDETGAKIDSETALPTLGIPLNLEIMDSENLGDVSFRAVWPGMIVEASGLCDPDSLSFEGDLHQVCITYSSFETGTGLRPGDSVHELYLRYPFIRENGYMVQLQKESSLTTLAVQVESDYIAKITLIFD
;
A
#
# COMPACT_ATOMS: atom_id res chain seq x y z
N MET A 1 17.91 -75.45 12.88
CA MET A 1 16.47 -75.69 13.11
C MET A 1 16.09 -74.91 14.36
N VAL A 2 14.89 -74.31 14.41
CA VAL A 2 14.33 -73.38 15.43
C VAL A 2 14.37 -71.89 15.02
N ILE A 3 13.46 -71.49 14.14
CA ILE A 3 12.86 -70.14 14.12
C ILE A 3 11.37 -70.31 13.84
N GLN A 4 10.56 -70.50 14.88
CA GLN A 4 9.11 -70.25 14.84
C GLN A 4 8.67 -69.89 16.26
N ASN A 5 8.33 -68.61 16.51
CA ASN A 5 7.21 -68.27 17.42
C ASN A 5 6.78 -66.79 17.51
N ASN A 6 7.44 -65.82 16.84
CA ASN A 6 7.10 -64.40 17.05
C ASN A 6 6.01 -63.78 16.14
N ARG A 7 5.26 -64.56 15.35
CA ARG A 7 4.22 -64.00 14.46
C ARG A 7 2.78 -64.05 15.00
N LYS A 8 2.49 -64.82 16.06
CA LYS A 8 1.10 -64.97 16.56
C LYS A 8 0.69 -63.91 17.59
N THR A 9 1.62 -63.20 18.23
CA THR A 9 1.33 -62.19 19.25
C THR A 9 0.99 -60.81 18.66
N LYS A 10 1.58 -60.42 17.52
CA LYS A 10 1.29 -59.12 16.88
C LYS A 10 -0.09 -59.02 16.23
N PHE A 11 -0.71 -60.13 15.82
CA PHE A 11 -2.03 -60.10 15.18
C PHE A 11 -3.21 -60.00 16.18
N ARG A 12 -2.98 -60.40 17.44
CA ARG A 12 -4.02 -60.31 18.49
C ARG A 12 -4.12 -58.91 19.09
N SER A 13 -3.02 -58.16 19.19
CA SER A 13 -3.03 -56.79 19.75
C SER A 13 -3.73 -55.78 18.83
N VAL A 14 -3.58 -55.91 17.51
CA VAL A 14 -4.23 -54.99 16.54
C VAL A 14 -5.75 -55.15 16.54
N ARG A 15 -6.26 -56.38 16.68
CA ARG A 15 -7.72 -56.63 16.74
C ARG A 15 -8.34 -56.14 18.05
N LEU A 16 -7.59 -56.20 19.15
CA LEU A 16 -8.05 -55.71 20.45
C LEU A 16 -8.09 -54.17 20.48
N LEU A 17 -7.11 -53.52 19.84
CA LEU A 17 -7.08 -52.06 19.70
C LEU A 17 -8.22 -51.55 18.81
N ALA A 18 -8.50 -52.24 17.69
CA ALA A 18 -9.60 -51.89 16.79
C ALA A 18 -10.97 -52.08 17.47
N ALA A 19 -11.15 -53.14 18.27
CA ALA A 19 -12.39 -53.36 19.02
C ALA A 19 -12.62 -52.30 20.10
N LEU A 20 -11.56 -51.86 20.80
CA LEU A 20 -11.64 -50.76 21.78
C LEU A 20 -11.96 -49.42 21.12
N LEU A 21 -11.44 -49.15 19.92
CA LEU A 21 -11.73 -47.91 19.19
C LEU A 21 -13.20 -47.84 18.71
N VAL A 22 -13.76 -48.97 18.28
CA VAL A 22 -15.19 -49.09 17.91
C VAL A 22 -16.09 -48.97 19.13
N LEU A 23 -15.70 -49.52 20.29
CA LEU A 23 -16.48 -49.36 21.53
C LEU A 23 -16.47 -47.90 22.03
N ALA A 24 -15.33 -47.21 21.95
CA ALA A 24 -15.22 -45.81 22.35
C ALA A 24 -16.04 -44.87 21.46
N SER A 25 -16.14 -45.18 20.16
CA SER A 25 -16.96 -44.39 19.22
C SER A 25 -18.47 -44.68 19.37
N ALA A 26 -18.86 -45.88 19.81
CA ALA A 26 -20.25 -46.19 20.16
C ALA A 26 -20.74 -45.49 21.44
N CYS A 27 -19.85 -45.25 22.43
CA CYS A 27 -20.20 -44.52 23.65
C CYS A 27 -20.30 -42.99 23.46
N LEU A 28 -19.68 -42.42 22.43
CA LEU A 28 -19.79 -40.98 22.11
C LEU A 28 -21.07 -40.63 21.33
N LEU A 29 -21.78 -41.62 20.78
CA LEU A 29 -22.99 -41.42 19.98
C LEU A 29 -24.31 -41.62 20.75
N THR A 30 -24.26 -41.99 22.04
CA THR A 30 -25.46 -42.21 22.88
C THR A 30 -25.70 -41.15 23.94
N ALA A 31 -24.92 -40.05 23.94
CA ALA A 31 -25.15 -38.89 24.81
C ALA A 31 -25.98 -37.78 24.13
N CYS A 32 -27.09 -38.15 23.50
CA CYS A 32 -28.15 -37.23 23.08
C CYS A 32 -29.51 -37.89 23.37
N THR A 33 -29.88 -38.00 24.65
CA THR A 33 -31.28 -38.21 25.02
C THR A 33 -32.01 -36.87 24.91
N PRO A 34 -33.22 -36.81 24.35
CA PRO A 34 -34.00 -35.59 24.33
C PRO A 34 -34.55 -35.37 25.75
N PHE A 35 -33.99 -34.39 26.45
CA PHE A 35 -34.60 -33.88 27.67
C PHE A 35 -35.84 -33.08 27.27
N SER A 36 -36.99 -33.76 27.29
CA SER A 36 -38.31 -33.14 27.25
C SER A 36 -38.44 -32.24 28.48
N SER A 37 -38.22 -30.95 28.28
CA SER A 37 -38.66 -29.91 29.19
C SER A 37 -39.58 -28.99 28.40
N GLN A 38 -40.88 -29.12 28.67
CA GLN A 38 -41.88 -28.09 28.40
C GLN A 38 -41.44 -26.82 29.14
N PRO A 39 -41.26 -25.68 28.47
CA PRO A 39 -41.44 -24.38 29.09
C PRO A 39 -42.90 -23.98 28.88
N ALA A 40 -43.54 -23.61 29.98
CA ALA A 40 -44.84 -22.96 29.99
C ALA A 40 -44.88 -21.80 28.98
N ASP A 41 -46.03 -21.66 28.32
CA ASP A 41 -46.41 -20.47 27.55
C ASP A 41 -46.37 -19.23 28.46
N LEU A 42 -45.20 -18.61 28.55
CA LEU A 42 -45.06 -17.20 28.84
C LEU A 42 -44.99 -16.50 27.48
N PRO A 43 -45.76 -15.43 27.25
CA PRO A 43 -45.65 -14.69 26.01
C PRO A 43 -44.23 -14.16 25.90
N SER A 44 -43.47 -14.72 24.98
CA SER A 44 -42.18 -14.20 24.56
C SER A 44 -42.42 -12.84 23.90
N VAL A 45 -42.38 -11.79 24.71
CA VAL A 45 -42.04 -10.46 24.20
C VAL A 45 -40.54 -10.52 23.88
N ASP A 46 -40.19 -11.26 22.82
CA ASP A 46 -38.87 -11.27 22.21
C ASP A 46 -38.73 -10.00 21.36
N VAL A 47 -38.87 -8.84 22.02
CA VAL A 47 -38.49 -7.56 21.43
C VAL A 47 -36.98 -7.47 21.63
N ALA A 48 -36.23 -8.04 20.69
CA ALA A 48 -34.81 -7.77 20.60
C ALA A 48 -34.63 -6.23 20.62
N PRO A 49 -33.90 -5.66 21.59
CA PRO A 49 -33.92 -4.21 21.85
C PRO A 49 -33.24 -3.35 20.75
N PHE A 50 -32.84 -3.98 19.64
CA PHE A 50 -32.00 -3.39 18.59
C PHE A 50 -32.69 -3.29 17.22
N VAL A 51 -33.98 -3.60 17.10
CA VAL A 51 -34.70 -3.48 15.82
C VAL A 51 -35.13 -2.03 15.59
N LEU A 52 -34.39 -1.32 14.73
CA LEU A 52 -34.80 -0.03 14.20
C LEU A 52 -36.00 -0.22 13.25
N ARG A 53 -37.04 0.59 13.42
CA ARG A 53 -38.13 0.70 12.45
C ARG A 53 -38.03 2.05 11.73
N PRO A 54 -38.24 2.11 10.41
CA PRO A 54 -38.24 3.38 9.69
C PRO A 54 -39.33 4.31 10.24
N GLN A 55 -39.02 5.58 10.48
CA GLN A 55 -40.02 6.53 10.98
C GLN A 55 -41.23 6.69 10.06
N ASN A 56 -41.02 6.57 8.74
CA ASN A 56 -42.09 6.68 7.74
C ASN A 56 -42.69 5.31 7.34
N GLU A 57 -42.29 4.23 8.02
CA GLU A 57 -42.65 2.83 7.77
C GLU A 57 -42.29 2.28 6.38
N LYS A 58 -41.64 3.07 5.52
CA LYS A 58 -41.32 2.71 4.12
C LYS A 58 -39.83 2.50 3.87
N PHE A 59 -39.01 3.42 4.34
CA PHE A 59 -37.56 3.41 4.14
C PHE A 59 -36.83 4.19 5.24
N PHE A 60 -35.64 3.74 5.59
CA PHE A 60 -34.74 4.47 6.47
C PHE A 60 -34.20 5.73 5.79
N ARG A 61 -34.29 6.86 6.49
CA ARG A 61 -33.52 8.07 6.12
C ARG A 61 -32.02 7.85 6.32
N GLU A 62 -31.19 8.78 5.86
CA GLU A 62 -29.72 8.68 5.99
C GLU A 62 -29.27 8.45 7.44
N ASP A 63 -29.81 9.21 8.39
CA ASP A 63 -29.47 9.12 9.81
C ASP A 63 -29.85 7.76 10.40
N GLU A 64 -31.04 7.26 10.06
CA GLU A 64 -31.52 5.94 10.49
C GLU A 64 -30.73 4.80 9.83
N TRP A 65 -30.33 4.96 8.57
CA TRP A 65 -29.53 4.01 7.82
C TRP A 65 -28.12 3.90 8.41
N VAL A 66 -27.47 5.02 8.71
CA VAL A 66 -26.15 5.04 9.38
C VAL A 66 -26.25 4.44 10.78
N ARG A 67 -27.31 4.77 11.54
CA ARG A 67 -27.55 4.15 12.85
C ARG A 67 -27.71 2.63 12.75
N LEU A 68 -28.41 2.15 11.72
CA LEU A 68 -28.56 0.71 11.46
C LEU A 68 -27.22 0.03 11.15
N ILE A 69 -26.37 0.64 10.31
CA ILE A 69 -25.01 0.15 10.07
C ILE A 69 -24.20 0.12 11.37
N THR A 70 -24.31 1.18 12.18
CA THR A 70 -23.62 1.30 13.47
C THR A 70 -23.99 0.16 14.43
N LEU A 71 -25.29 -0.19 14.50
CA LEU A 71 -25.76 -1.33 15.27
C LEU A 71 -25.24 -2.66 14.72
N ALA A 72 -25.21 -2.82 13.40
CA ALA A 72 -24.72 -4.04 12.76
C ALA A 72 -23.21 -4.26 13.00
N ILE A 73 -22.43 -3.18 13.03
CA ILE A 73 -21.01 -3.20 13.38
C ILE A 73 -20.84 -3.67 14.83
N THR A 74 -21.58 -3.05 15.76
CA THR A 74 -21.40 -3.24 17.21
C THR A 74 -21.95 -4.58 17.71
N HIS A 75 -23.00 -5.11 17.07
CA HIS A 75 -23.75 -6.29 17.54
C HIS A 75 -23.69 -7.43 16.51
N ALA A 76 -22.54 -8.12 16.45
CA ALA A 76 -22.31 -9.19 15.48
C ALA A 76 -23.39 -10.29 15.50
N ASP A 77 -23.84 -10.70 16.69
CA ASP A 77 -24.85 -11.76 16.88
C ASP A 77 -26.25 -11.37 16.37
N TYR A 78 -26.50 -10.09 16.14
CA TYR A 78 -27.80 -9.56 15.71
C TYR A 78 -27.82 -9.17 14.24
N ARG A 79 -26.72 -9.34 13.49
CA ARG A 79 -26.62 -8.92 12.09
C ARG A 79 -27.72 -9.53 11.21
N ASP A 80 -28.09 -10.78 11.45
CA ASP A 80 -29.20 -11.44 10.73
C ASP A 80 -30.55 -10.79 11.02
N LYS A 81 -30.85 -10.48 12.29
CA LYS A 81 -32.09 -9.79 12.65
C LYS A 81 -32.12 -8.38 12.06
N ILE A 82 -30.99 -7.67 12.08
CA ILE A 82 -30.84 -6.34 11.49
C ILE A 82 -31.07 -6.38 9.98
N TRP A 83 -30.49 -7.35 9.27
CA TRP A 83 -30.71 -7.54 7.83
C TRP A 83 -32.20 -7.65 7.47
N HIS A 84 -32.95 -8.45 8.22
CA HIS A 84 -34.38 -8.65 7.98
C HIS A 84 -35.23 -7.41 8.31
N ALA A 85 -34.72 -6.49 9.14
CA ALA A 85 -35.37 -5.22 9.43
C ALA A 85 -35.17 -4.18 8.31
N ILE A 86 -34.22 -4.38 7.39
CA ILE A 86 -33.97 -3.47 6.27
C ILE A 86 -35.08 -3.60 5.22
N PRO A 87 -35.78 -2.49 4.88
CA PRO A 87 -36.79 -2.48 3.82
C PRO A 87 -36.25 -3.04 2.51
N ALA A 88 -37.06 -3.88 1.83
CA ALA A 88 -36.64 -4.60 0.63
C ALA A 88 -36.10 -3.66 -0.47
N ILE A 89 -36.69 -2.46 -0.61
CA ILE A 89 -36.26 -1.45 -1.58
C ILE A 89 -34.82 -0.97 -1.36
N GLN A 90 -34.36 -0.87 -0.09
CA GLN A 90 -33.03 -0.35 0.24
C GLN A 90 -31.93 -1.41 0.14
N ARG A 91 -32.31 -2.70 0.09
CA ARG A 91 -31.38 -3.85 -0.05
C ARG A 91 -31.58 -4.63 -1.34
N ALA A 92 -32.31 -4.08 -2.32
CA ALA A 92 -32.74 -4.79 -3.52
C ALA A 92 -31.57 -5.33 -4.36
N GLU A 93 -30.43 -4.64 -4.36
CA GLU A 93 -29.27 -5.04 -5.19
C GLU A 93 -28.34 -6.07 -4.54
N ILE A 94 -28.48 -6.31 -3.24
CA ILE A 94 -27.50 -7.06 -2.46
C ILE A 94 -28.14 -8.22 -1.72
N SER A 95 -27.35 -9.26 -1.48
CA SER A 95 -27.71 -10.43 -0.68
C SER A 95 -27.37 -10.22 0.79
N GLN A 96 -27.93 -11.10 1.64
CA GLN A 96 -27.57 -11.14 3.07
C GLN A 96 -26.07 -11.39 3.25
N THR A 97 -25.48 -12.28 2.46
CA THR A 97 -24.04 -12.59 2.51
C THR A 97 -23.19 -11.35 2.22
N GLU A 98 -23.55 -10.56 1.20
CA GLU A 98 -22.84 -9.31 0.88
C GLU A 98 -22.97 -8.28 2.00
N PHE A 99 -24.15 -8.16 2.62
CA PHE A 99 -24.35 -7.31 3.78
C PHE A 99 -23.50 -7.74 4.98
N LEU A 100 -23.52 -9.04 5.32
CA LEU A 100 -22.74 -9.58 6.44
C LEU A 100 -21.24 -9.36 6.22
N ARG A 101 -20.76 -9.55 4.99
CA ARG A 101 -19.37 -9.29 4.62
C ARG A 101 -19.01 -7.81 4.72
N TYR A 102 -19.89 -6.91 4.26
CA TYR A 102 -19.71 -5.47 4.37
C TYR A 102 -19.56 -5.02 5.83
N VAL A 103 -20.49 -5.44 6.68
CA VAL A 103 -20.49 -5.08 8.09
C VAL A 103 -19.31 -5.73 8.84
N ALA A 104 -18.92 -6.95 8.46
CA ALA A 104 -17.75 -7.60 9.05
C ALA A 104 -16.46 -6.80 8.80
N PHE A 105 -16.20 -6.37 7.56
CA PHE A 105 -15.00 -5.56 7.32
C PHE A 105 -15.10 -4.19 8.00
N LEU A 106 -16.29 -3.56 8.06
CA LEU A 106 -16.45 -2.28 8.76
C LEU A 106 -16.12 -2.43 10.25
N SER A 107 -16.49 -3.57 10.83
CA SER A 107 -16.14 -3.92 12.20
C SER A 107 -14.63 -4.12 12.41
N ASP A 108 -13.92 -4.64 11.41
CA ASP A 108 -12.46 -4.76 11.45
C ASP A 108 -11.78 -3.38 11.36
N CYS A 109 -12.37 -2.45 10.60
CA CYS A 109 -11.86 -1.09 10.40
C CYS A 109 -12.17 -0.14 11.57
N LEU A 110 -13.22 -0.42 12.34
CA LEU A 110 -13.65 0.36 13.51
C LEU A 110 -13.50 -0.47 14.80
N PRO A 111 -12.27 -0.82 15.22
CA PRO A 111 -12.08 -1.55 16.46
C PRO A 111 -12.46 -0.65 17.65
N GLY A 112 -13.35 -1.13 18.52
CA GLY A 112 -13.72 -0.45 19.75
C GLY A 112 -15.20 -0.13 19.87
N SER A 113 -15.53 0.79 20.77
CA SER A 113 -16.91 1.19 21.04
C SER A 113 -17.26 2.44 20.24
N ILE A 114 -18.31 2.35 19.41
CA ILE A 114 -18.79 3.49 18.64
C ILE A 114 -19.40 4.52 19.61
N SER A 115 -18.89 5.75 19.57
CA SER A 115 -19.29 6.83 20.47
C SER A 115 -20.29 7.78 19.82
N SER A 116 -20.18 8.03 18.51
CA SER A 116 -21.06 8.94 17.77
C SER A 116 -20.94 8.75 16.26
N TYR A 117 -21.90 9.30 15.51
CA TYR A 117 -21.83 9.45 14.06
C TYR A 117 -22.38 10.82 13.66
N TYR A 118 -21.83 11.41 12.60
CA TYR A 118 -22.26 12.70 12.09
C TYR A 118 -21.91 12.84 10.62
N ARG A 119 -22.63 13.71 9.91
CA ARG A 119 -22.38 13.98 8.49
C ARG A 119 -21.05 14.71 8.31
N ALA A 120 -20.25 14.29 7.35
CA ALA A 120 -19.01 14.98 6.98
C ALA A 120 -19.30 16.38 6.42
N SER A 121 -18.33 17.28 6.55
CA SER A 121 -18.41 18.59 5.87
C SER A 121 -18.40 18.42 4.35
N GLU A 122 -18.81 19.45 3.62
CA GLU A 122 -18.85 19.38 2.15
C GLU A 122 -17.44 19.23 1.55
N ASP A 123 -16.44 19.89 2.12
CA ASP A 123 -15.04 19.79 1.71
C ASP A 123 -14.50 18.36 1.93
N GLU A 124 -14.72 17.79 3.11
CA GLU A 124 -14.35 16.39 3.40
C GLU A 124 -15.07 15.41 2.46
N SER A 125 -16.37 15.65 2.23
CA SER A 125 -17.18 14.82 1.33
C SER A 125 -16.69 14.90 -0.11
N ALA A 126 -16.30 16.09 -0.58
CA ALA A 126 -15.78 16.29 -1.92
C ALA A 126 -14.47 15.53 -2.16
N VAL A 127 -13.56 15.52 -1.18
CA VAL A 127 -12.31 14.74 -1.25
C VAL A 127 -12.62 13.25 -1.38
N ILE A 128 -13.47 12.72 -0.50
CA ILE A 128 -13.81 11.29 -0.44
C ILE A 128 -14.55 10.83 -1.71
N ARG A 129 -15.51 11.61 -2.20
CA ARG A 129 -16.19 11.34 -3.49
C ARG A 129 -15.23 11.43 -4.66
N GLY A 130 -14.22 12.30 -4.59
CA GLY A 130 -13.16 12.43 -5.59
C GLY A 130 -12.36 11.15 -5.77
N TYR A 131 -12.09 10.40 -4.70
CA TYR A 131 -11.42 9.10 -4.78
C TYR A 131 -12.27 8.07 -5.52
N ALA A 132 -13.53 7.90 -5.11
CA ALA A 132 -14.45 6.98 -5.76
C ALA A 132 -14.69 7.31 -7.24
N ALA A 133 -14.79 8.59 -7.59
CA ALA A 133 -14.97 9.03 -8.98
C ALA A 133 -13.78 8.74 -9.89
N LYS A 134 -12.56 8.74 -9.33
CA LYS A 134 -11.34 8.37 -10.08
C LYS A 134 -11.21 6.86 -10.25
N ALA A 135 -11.64 6.09 -9.26
CA ALA A 135 -11.54 4.63 -9.23
C ALA A 135 -12.28 3.96 -10.40
N ASP A 136 -13.56 4.28 -10.53
CA ASP A 136 -14.42 3.65 -11.52
C ASP A 136 -15.57 4.60 -11.91
N LYS A 137 -15.52 5.03 -13.18
CA LYS A 137 -16.53 5.92 -13.78
C LYS A 137 -17.91 5.24 -13.90
N GLN A 138 -17.97 3.92 -13.79
CA GLN A 138 -19.19 3.11 -13.89
C GLN A 138 -19.87 2.84 -12.54
N LEU A 139 -19.34 3.36 -11.42
CA LEU A 139 -20.03 3.30 -10.13
C LEU A 139 -21.46 3.84 -10.27
N THR A 140 -22.38 3.08 -9.69
CA THR A 140 -23.81 3.35 -9.74
C THR A 140 -24.41 3.03 -8.37
N PRO A 141 -24.96 4.00 -7.62
CA PRO A 141 -25.10 5.44 -7.94
C PRO A 141 -23.77 6.17 -8.14
N LYS A 142 -23.80 7.36 -8.76
CA LYS A 142 -22.58 8.14 -8.99
C LYS A 142 -22.01 8.64 -7.66
N PRO A 143 -20.67 8.75 -7.52
CA PRO A 143 -20.05 9.31 -6.32
C PRO A 143 -20.59 10.67 -5.88
N ALA A 144 -20.94 11.55 -6.81
CA ALA A 144 -21.53 12.86 -6.51
C ALA A 144 -22.84 12.78 -5.70
N ASP A 145 -23.60 11.71 -5.84
CA ASP A 145 -24.92 11.54 -5.21
C ASP A 145 -24.81 10.92 -3.80
N ALA A 146 -23.63 10.40 -3.44
CA ALA A 146 -23.39 9.84 -2.12
C ALA A 146 -23.18 10.93 -1.07
N SER A 147 -23.82 10.74 0.09
CA SER A 147 -23.50 11.52 1.29
C SER A 147 -22.44 10.79 2.11
N ILE A 148 -21.52 11.52 2.73
CA ILE A 148 -20.45 10.93 3.54
C ILE A 148 -20.74 11.17 5.03
N TRP A 149 -20.63 10.12 5.82
CA TRP A 149 -20.84 10.14 7.26
C TRP A 149 -19.60 9.65 7.98
N TRP A 150 -19.20 10.36 9.03
CA TRP A 150 -18.15 9.92 9.94
C TRP A 150 -18.75 9.09 11.06
N ILE A 151 -18.20 7.90 11.29
CA ILE A 151 -18.42 7.13 12.50
C ILE A 151 -17.20 7.30 13.40
N LYS A 152 -17.43 7.73 14.64
CA LYS A 152 -16.41 7.85 15.67
C LYS A 152 -16.43 6.64 16.58
N ALA A 153 -15.28 6.01 16.76
CA ALA A 153 -15.09 4.92 17.72
C ALA A 153 -13.98 5.27 18.70
N ARG A 154 -14.10 4.75 19.93
CA ARG A 154 -13.06 4.82 20.93
C ARG A 154 -12.47 3.43 21.14
N THR A 155 -11.16 3.33 20.92
CA THR A 155 -10.40 2.09 21.12
C THR A 155 -10.15 1.84 22.61
N SER A 156 -9.70 0.63 22.95
CA SER A 156 -9.37 0.23 24.33
C SER A 156 -8.23 1.05 24.94
N ASP A 157 -7.32 1.56 24.12
CA ASP A 157 -6.24 2.49 24.52
C ASP A 157 -6.69 3.97 24.54
N LEU A 158 -8.01 4.20 24.53
CA LEU A 158 -8.67 5.51 24.63
C LEU A 158 -8.44 6.46 23.46
N ARG A 159 -7.83 6.01 22.35
CA ARG A 159 -7.72 6.81 21.13
C ARG A 159 -9.08 6.94 20.46
N GLU A 160 -9.30 8.09 19.84
CA GLU A 160 -10.47 8.32 18.99
C GLU A 160 -10.12 8.01 17.54
N LEU A 161 -10.94 7.19 16.91
CA LEU A 161 -10.91 6.89 15.49
C LEU A 161 -12.12 7.55 14.83
N LYS A 162 -11.93 8.06 13.62
CA LYS A 162 -13.03 8.43 12.73
C LYS A 162 -12.90 7.63 11.44
N PHE A 163 -14.00 7.07 10.97
CA PHE A 163 -14.04 6.30 9.73
C PHE A 163 -15.21 6.78 8.87
N ALA A 164 -14.93 7.02 7.59
CA ALA A 164 -15.94 7.52 6.66
C ALA A 164 -16.76 6.35 6.11
N ILE A 165 -18.08 6.54 6.07
CA ILE A 165 -19.03 5.62 5.42
C ILE A 165 -19.81 6.39 4.37
N PRO A 166 -19.80 5.94 3.10
CA PRO A 166 -20.66 6.50 2.08
C PRO A 166 -22.08 5.95 2.22
N VAL A 167 -23.06 6.85 2.15
CA VAL A 167 -24.49 6.52 2.02
C VAL A 167 -24.89 6.84 0.60
N THR A 168 -24.98 5.80 -0.22
CA THR A 168 -25.46 5.87 -1.61
C THR A 168 -26.97 6.05 -1.66
N LYS A 169 -27.46 6.74 -2.70
CA LYS A 169 -28.88 7.05 -2.87
C LYS A 169 -29.36 6.62 -4.25
N ASP A 170 -30.58 6.11 -4.31
CA ASP A 170 -31.25 5.86 -5.59
C ASP A 170 -31.71 7.18 -6.27
N GLU A 171 -32.33 7.05 -7.44
CA GLU A 171 -32.87 8.18 -8.22
C GLU A 171 -33.93 9.00 -7.46
N SER A 172 -34.56 8.42 -6.44
CA SER A 172 -35.54 9.09 -5.57
C SER A 172 -34.89 9.73 -4.33
N GLY A 173 -33.56 9.68 -4.22
CA GLY A 173 -32.82 10.20 -3.07
C GLY A 173 -32.90 9.31 -1.82
N ILE A 174 -33.41 8.08 -1.95
CA ILE A 174 -33.57 7.13 -0.84
C ILE A 174 -32.24 6.40 -0.62
N PRO A 175 -31.72 6.32 0.61
CA PRO A 175 -30.53 5.53 0.91
C PRO A 175 -30.68 4.07 0.49
N CYS A 176 -29.70 3.53 -0.22
CA CYS A 176 -29.71 2.15 -0.69
C CYS A 176 -28.32 1.54 -0.58
N PHE A 177 -28.25 0.22 -0.45
CA PHE A 177 -27.02 -0.52 -0.66
C PHE A 177 -26.78 -0.67 -2.16
N SER A 178 -25.69 -0.09 -2.65
CA SER A 178 -25.25 -0.29 -4.02
C SER A 178 -24.34 -1.51 -4.14
N LYS A 179 -24.70 -2.44 -5.03
CA LYS A 179 -23.87 -3.61 -5.31
C LYS A 179 -22.50 -3.20 -5.87
N SER A 180 -22.47 -2.23 -6.78
CA SER A 180 -21.22 -1.79 -7.42
C SER A 180 -20.23 -1.20 -6.40
N TRP A 181 -20.71 -0.40 -5.45
CA TRP A 181 -19.88 0.19 -4.40
C TRP A 181 -19.35 -0.87 -3.45
N LEU A 182 -20.23 -1.74 -2.95
CA LEU A 182 -19.85 -2.79 -2.01
C LEU A 182 -18.83 -3.75 -2.62
N GLN A 183 -19.02 -4.16 -3.87
CA GLN A 183 -18.10 -5.07 -4.55
C GLN A 183 -16.71 -4.45 -4.73
N LYS A 184 -16.64 -3.15 -5.06
CA LYS A 184 -15.36 -2.45 -5.21
C LYS A 184 -14.60 -2.29 -3.90
N GLN A 185 -15.30 -1.91 -2.82
CA GLN A 185 -14.69 -1.84 -1.50
C GLN A 185 -14.24 -3.22 -1.02
N ALA A 186 -15.09 -4.24 -1.18
CA ALA A 186 -14.79 -5.59 -0.74
C ALA A 186 -13.61 -6.22 -1.52
N ALA A 187 -13.51 -5.98 -2.84
CA ALA A 187 -12.39 -6.46 -3.65
C ALA A 187 -11.06 -5.80 -3.25
N LEU A 188 -11.07 -4.48 -3.00
CA LEU A 188 -9.90 -3.77 -2.49
C LEU A 188 -9.50 -4.27 -1.09
N TYR A 189 -10.46 -4.45 -0.19
CA TYR A 189 -10.19 -4.99 1.13
C TYR A 189 -9.58 -6.39 1.08
N ASP A 190 -10.14 -7.30 0.28
CA ASP A 190 -9.58 -8.65 0.10
C ASP A 190 -8.13 -8.61 -0.40
N TYR A 191 -7.84 -7.76 -1.40
CA TYR A 191 -6.48 -7.58 -1.89
C TYR A 191 -5.53 -7.15 -0.76
N ILE A 192 -5.95 -6.18 0.05
CA ILE A 192 -5.15 -5.65 1.17
C ILE A 192 -4.89 -6.71 2.21
N ILE A 193 -5.91 -7.48 2.60
CA ILE A 193 -5.72 -8.56 3.58
C ILE A 193 -4.77 -9.62 3.04
N LEU A 194 -4.91 -10.04 1.78
CA LEU A 194 -3.97 -10.98 1.15
C LEU A 194 -2.54 -10.40 1.10
N TYR A 195 -2.40 -9.10 0.84
CA TYR A 195 -1.12 -8.41 0.78
C TYR A 195 -0.44 -8.39 2.15
N LEU A 196 -1.16 -7.96 3.20
CA LEU A 196 -0.67 -7.91 4.57
C LEU A 196 -0.38 -9.31 5.12
N ASP A 197 -1.19 -10.32 4.79
CA ASP A 197 -0.95 -11.72 5.17
C ASP A 197 0.29 -12.28 4.48
N ALA A 198 0.53 -11.94 3.20
CA ALA A 198 1.73 -12.36 2.49
C ALA A 198 3.01 -11.76 3.12
N LEU A 199 2.95 -10.50 3.54
CA LEU A 199 4.02 -9.83 4.27
C LEU A 199 4.26 -10.45 5.65
N ALA A 200 3.20 -10.61 6.44
CA ALA A 200 3.29 -11.22 7.77
C ALA A 200 3.78 -12.67 7.73
N GLY A 201 3.39 -13.42 6.70
CA GLY A 201 3.79 -14.80 6.48
C GLY A 201 5.16 -14.98 5.82
N GLY A 202 5.84 -13.91 5.40
CA GLY A 202 7.13 -14.02 4.72
C GLY A 202 7.05 -14.62 3.31
N SER A 203 5.88 -14.61 2.67
CA SER A 203 5.62 -15.40 1.45
C SER A 203 5.95 -14.63 0.18
N GLU A 204 7.19 -14.74 -0.30
CA GLU A 204 7.63 -14.13 -1.56
C GLU A 204 6.74 -14.53 -2.77
N PRO A 205 6.36 -15.81 -2.98
CA PRO A 205 5.53 -16.17 -4.13
C PRO A 205 4.14 -15.52 -4.09
N ALA A 206 3.53 -15.41 -2.91
CA ALA A 206 2.21 -14.78 -2.75
C ALA A 206 2.30 -13.27 -3.01
N LEU A 207 3.30 -12.61 -2.43
CA LEU A 207 3.50 -11.17 -2.61
C LEU A 207 3.82 -10.84 -4.06
N SER A 208 4.72 -11.58 -4.71
CA SER A 208 5.01 -11.41 -6.14
C SER A 208 3.76 -11.61 -7.01
N ALA A 209 2.90 -12.60 -6.70
CA ALA A 209 1.66 -12.81 -7.43
C ALA A 209 0.69 -11.62 -7.28
N LEU A 210 0.58 -11.05 -6.07
CA LEU A 210 -0.25 -9.87 -5.80
C LEU A 210 0.29 -8.62 -6.48
N LEU A 211 1.61 -8.41 -6.50
CA LEU A 211 2.24 -7.29 -7.20
C LEU A 211 2.11 -7.39 -8.74
N ARG A 212 1.96 -8.61 -9.28
CA ARG A 212 1.70 -8.87 -10.71
C ARG A 212 0.22 -8.80 -11.07
N HIS A 213 -0.68 -8.78 -10.09
CA HIS A 213 -2.12 -8.88 -10.34
C HIS A 213 -2.60 -7.79 -11.30
N ASN A 214 -3.27 -8.21 -12.38
CA ASN A 214 -3.73 -7.33 -13.47
C ASN A 214 -2.66 -6.38 -14.04
N THR A 215 -1.39 -6.79 -13.99
CA THR A 215 -0.28 -6.11 -14.64
C THR A 215 0.22 -6.96 -15.80
N GLU A 216 0.12 -6.43 -17.03
CA GLU A 216 0.69 -7.08 -18.20
C GLU A 216 2.22 -7.05 -18.12
N ILE A 217 2.85 -8.23 -18.03
CA ILE A 217 4.30 -8.36 -17.97
C ILE A 217 4.84 -8.46 -19.40
N ARG A 218 5.48 -7.38 -19.86
CA ARG A 218 5.96 -7.22 -21.23
C ARG A 218 7.42 -7.58 -21.41
N SER A 219 8.18 -7.71 -20.32
CA SER A 219 9.62 -7.99 -20.38
C SER A 219 10.13 -8.78 -19.18
N ARG A 220 11.29 -9.42 -19.35
CA ARG A 220 11.99 -10.12 -18.25
C ARG A 220 12.44 -9.16 -17.16
N ILE A 221 12.90 -7.96 -17.53
CA ILE A 221 13.33 -6.94 -16.58
C ILE A 221 12.18 -6.47 -15.69
N GLN A 222 10.98 -6.29 -16.25
CA GLN A 222 9.78 -5.94 -15.48
C GLN A 222 9.44 -7.03 -14.47
N SER A 223 9.51 -8.31 -14.87
CA SER A 223 9.32 -9.44 -13.97
C SER A 223 10.35 -9.43 -12.84
N ALA A 224 11.63 -9.25 -13.17
CA ALA A 224 12.72 -9.22 -12.19
C ALA A 224 12.58 -8.05 -11.20
N ALA A 225 12.15 -6.88 -11.67
CA ALA A 225 11.91 -5.72 -10.83
C ALA A 225 10.77 -5.96 -9.82
N ILE A 226 9.70 -6.65 -10.23
CA ILE A 226 8.61 -7.02 -9.30
C ILE A 226 9.10 -8.03 -8.26
N ASP A 227 9.84 -9.06 -8.66
CA ASP A 227 10.37 -10.05 -7.73
C ASP A 227 11.37 -9.41 -6.75
N ARG A 228 12.19 -8.47 -7.24
CA ARG A 228 13.09 -7.68 -6.39
C ARG A 228 12.30 -6.84 -5.38
N ARG A 229 11.24 -6.16 -5.81
CA ARG A 229 10.37 -5.38 -4.92
C ARG A 229 9.74 -6.26 -3.85
N ALA A 230 9.26 -7.46 -4.20
CA ALA A 230 8.69 -8.39 -3.23
C ALA A 230 9.73 -8.77 -2.14
N LYS A 231 10.95 -9.10 -2.54
CA LYS A 231 12.03 -9.42 -1.59
C LYS A 231 12.38 -8.27 -0.67
N ASP A 232 12.55 -7.08 -1.23
CA ASP A 232 12.96 -5.90 -0.45
C ASP A 232 11.82 -5.43 0.48
N LEU A 233 10.54 -5.60 0.07
CA LEU A 233 9.40 -5.41 0.97
C LEU A 233 9.40 -6.39 2.14
N LEU A 234 9.61 -7.68 1.88
CA LEU A 234 9.64 -8.68 2.94
C LEU A 234 10.77 -8.42 3.93
N ALA A 235 11.95 -8.04 3.44
CA ALA A 235 13.08 -7.65 4.30
C ALA A 235 12.72 -6.43 5.16
N PHE A 236 12.16 -5.37 4.56
CA PHE A 236 11.73 -4.19 5.30
C PHE A 236 10.68 -4.51 6.37
N TYR A 237 9.65 -5.28 6.04
CA TYR A 237 8.60 -5.64 6.98
C TYR A 237 9.11 -6.53 8.11
N HIS A 238 10.01 -7.47 7.81
CA HIS A 238 10.65 -8.31 8.82
C HIS A 238 11.46 -7.47 9.83
N ASP A 239 12.21 -6.48 9.34
CA ASP A 239 13.18 -5.74 10.16
C ASP A 239 12.60 -4.49 10.84
N GLN A 240 11.52 -3.91 10.29
CA GLN A 240 11.05 -2.59 10.71
C GLN A 240 9.56 -2.49 11.04
N VAL A 241 8.73 -3.47 10.66
CA VAL A 241 7.27 -3.37 10.83
C VAL A 241 6.76 -4.46 11.75
N LEU A 242 5.91 -4.08 12.70
CA LEU A 242 5.19 -5.08 13.49
C LEU A 242 4.09 -5.68 12.61
N THR A 243 4.16 -6.99 12.38
CA THR A 243 3.19 -7.72 11.55
C THR A 243 2.22 -8.52 12.41
N GLY A 244 1.06 -8.84 11.85
CA GLY A 244 0.01 -9.65 12.51
C GLY A 244 -1.28 -8.89 12.80
N LYS A 245 -2.29 -9.62 13.27
CA LYS A 245 -3.61 -9.02 13.58
C LYS A 245 -3.49 -8.04 14.74
N GLY A 246 -3.91 -6.80 14.51
CA GLY A 246 -3.87 -5.71 15.50
C GLY A 246 -2.63 -4.82 15.43
N SER A 247 -1.65 -5.13 14.57
CA SER A 247 -0.48 -4.25 14.35
C SER A 247 -0.72 -3.18 13.28
N TYR A 248 -1.85 -3.26 12.57
CA TYR A 248 -2.32 -2.28 11.62
C TYR A 248 -3.77 -1.88 11.88
N ARG A 249 -4.18 -0.73 11.34
CA ARG A 249 -5.55 -0.22 11.39
C ARG A 249 -5.94 0.41 10.06
N CYS A 250 -7.17 0.15 9.63
CA CYS A 250 -7.75 0.85 8.48
C CYS A 250 -8.25 2.23 8.92
N LEU A 251 -7.75 3.28 8.28
CA LEU A 251 -8.16 4.66 8.53
C LEU A 251 -9.23 5.14 7.54
N GLU A 252 -9.19 4.62 6.31
CA GLU A 252 -10.09 5.00 5.23
C GLU A 252 -10.29 3.81 4.29
N MET A 253 -11.54 3.60 3.85
CA MET A 253 -11.89 2.62 2.82
C MET A 253 -12.98 3.19 1.91
N MET A 254 -12.65 3.37 0.64
CA MET A 254 -13.56 3.82 -0.42
C MET A 254 -13.30 3.00 -1.68
N PRO A 255 -14.25 2.96 -2.64
CA PRO A 255 -13.95 2.43 -3.96
C PRO A 255 -12.69 3.11 -4.51
N GLY A 256 -11.68 2.30 -4.87
CA GLY A 256 -10.40 2.76 -5.42
C GLY A 256 -9.36 3.29 -4.45
N ARG A 257 -9.66 3.42 -3.16
CA ARG A 257 -8.68 3.92 -2.19
C ARG A 257 -8.90 3.35 -0.80
N ALA A 258 -7.81 2.91 -0.19
CA ALA A 258 -7.77 2.62 1.23
C ALA A 258 -6.49 3.17 1.87
N VAL A 259 -6.56 3.50 3.15
CA VAL A 259 -5.42 4.00 3.92
C VAL A 259 -5.29 3.16 5.16
N PHE A 260 -4.12 2.57 5.36
CA PHE A 260 -3.79 1.74 6.51
C PHE A 260 -2.66 2.40 7.29
N GLU A 261 -2.78 2.43 8.60
CA GLU A 261 -1.67 2.77 9.48
C GLU A 261 -1.11 1.50 10.11
N GLU A 262 0.22 1.36 10.08
CA GLU A 262 0.95 0.21 10.60
C GLU A 262 1.89 0.67 11.73
N GLN A 263 2.11 -0.21 12.69
CA GLN A 263 3.06 0.01 13.78
C GLN A 263 4.47 -0.41 13.34
N LEU A 264 5.45 0.44 13.61
CA LEU A 264 6.86 0.14 13.42
C LEU A 264 7.42 -0.61 14.63
N LEU A 265 8.42 -1.46 14.41
CA LEU A 265 9.23 -2.04 15.47
C LEU A 265 9.97 -0.90 16.18
N SER A 266 9.74 -0.74 17.48
CA SER A 266 10.46 0.24 18.29
C SER A 266 11.63 -0.46 19.01
N ALA A 267 12.85 0.02 18.78
CA ALA A 267 14.03 -0.45 19.51
C ALA A 267 14.02 0.00 20.99
N ASP A 268 13.31 1.09 21.31
CA ASP A 268 13.26 1.70 22.63
C ASP A 268 11.81 1.80 23.16
N SER A 269 11.64 1.89 24.48
CA SER A 269 10.37 2.02 25.24
C SER A 269 9.60 3.34 25.00
N ARG A 270 9.78 3.96 23.84
CA ARG A 270 9.10 5.17 23.37
C ARG A 270 7.74 4.82 22.77
N PRO A 271 6.82 5.80 22.57
CA PRO A 271 5.55 5.52 21.92
C PRO A 271 5.79 4.85 20.56
N ALA A 272 4.97 3.83 20.26
CA ALA A 272 5.01 3.11 19.01
C ALA A 272 4.96 4.12 17.84
N LYS A 273 6.02 4.15 17.03
CA LYS A 273 6.02 4.93 15.79
C LYS A 273 5.10 4.24 14.80
N THR A 274 4.41 5.03 13.99
CA THR A 274 3.50 4.51 12.96
C THR A 274 3.91 4.99 11.59
N ARG A 275 3.50 4.24 10.57
CA ARG A 275 3.61 4.61 9.15
C ARG A 275 2.27 4.43 8.47
N THR A 276 2.11 5.01 7.30
CA THR A 276 0.90 4.86 6.49
C THR A 276 1.22 4.19 5.18
N VAL A 277 0.39 3.22 4.79
CA VAL A 277 0.38 2.60 3.48
C VAL A 277 -0.93 2.96 2.80
N ILE A 278 -0.83 3.39 1.55
CA ILE A 278 -1.98 3.77 0.74
C ILE A 278 -2.18 2.70 -0.32
N PHE A 279 -3.40 2.15 -0.37
CA PHE A 279 -3.78 1.20 -1.40
C PHE A 279 -4.71 1.89 -2.39
N THR A 280 -4.49 1.66 -3.68
CA THR A 280 -5.32 2.22 -4.75
C THR A 280 -5.79 1.13 -5.71
N GLU A 281 -7.00 1.31 -6.25
CA GLU A 281 -7.50 0.54 -7.39
C GLU A 281 -7.89 1.47 -8.52
N SER A 282 -7.42 1.14 -9.72
CA SER A 282 -7.77 1.85 -10.94
C SER A 282 -7.87 0.84 -12.08
N GLY A 283 -9.07 0.69 -12.65
CA GLY A 283 -9.31 -0.22 -13.78
C GLY A 283 -8.99 -1.69 -13.45
N GLY A 284 -9.26 -2.13 -12.22
CA GLY A 284 -8.97 -3.49 -11.74
C GLY A 284 -7.53 -3.74 -11.34
N ARG A 285 -6.61 -2.77 -11.53
CA ARG A 285 -5.23 -2.88 -11.05
C ARG A 285 -5.15 -2.34 -9.63
N PHE A 286 -4.67 -3.18 -8.72
CA PHE A 286 -4.40 -2.82 -7.33
C PHE A 286 -2.92 -2.46 -7.15
N GLN A 287 -2.64 -1.44 -6.34
CA GLN A 287 -1.30 -1.01 -6.00
C GLN A 287 -1.22 -0.62 -4.52
N ALA A 288 -0.09 -0.94 -3.89
CA ALA A 288 0.30 -0.45 -2.57
C ALA A 288 1.43 0.59 -2.73
N ASP A 289 1.17 1.81 -2.27
CA ASP A 289 2.15 2.89 -2.22
C ASP A 289 2.89 2.82 -0.89
N GLU A 290 4.07 2.22 -0.97
CA GLU A 290 4.97 1.95 0.13
C GLU A 290 6.03 3.06 0.19
N ASN A 291 5.79 4.09 1.01
CA ASN A 291 6.72 5.20 1.20
C ASN A 291 7.91 4.75 2.08
N ILE A 292 8.78 3.92 1.49
CA ILE A 292 9.97 3.37 2.12
C ILE A 292 11.18 4.13 1.58
N ALA A 293 11.92 4.77 2.48
CA ALA A 293 13.16 5.45 2.12
C ALA A 293 14.22 4.43 1.69
N GLN A 294 14.94 4.75 0.62
CA GLN A 294 16.02 3.93 0.07
C GLN A 294 17.24 4.81 -0.20
N PRO A 295 18.42 4.46 0.34
CA PRO A 295 19.63 5.23 0.10
C PRO A 295 20.13 5.03 -1.34
N LEU A 296 20.75 6.07 -1.89
CA LEU A 296 21.52 5.99 -3.14
C LEU A 296 22.71 5.04 -2.92
N LYS A 297 22.91 4.11 -3.85
CA LYS A 297 24.07 3.21 -3.82
C LYS A 297 25.34 4.02 -4.09
N PRO A 298 26.45 3.78 -3.37
CA PRO A 298 27.71 4.47 -3.60
C PRO A 298 28.16 4.43 -5.07
N ASP A 299 28.03 3.28 -5.74
CA ASP A 299 28.41 3.14 -7.15
C ASP A 299 27.62 4.07 -8.08
N ASP A 300 26.38 4.41 -7.75
CA ASP A 300 25.54 5.30 -8.56
C ASP A 300 25.83 6.79 -8.33
N THR A 301 26.76 7.13 -7.43
CA THR A 301 27.31 8.49 -7.32
C THR A 301 28.38 8.78 -8.38
N LEU A 302 28.86 7.74 -9.07
CA LEU A 302 29.84 7.84 -10.13
C LEU A 302 29.13 7.92 -11.48
N LEU A 303 29.62 8.81 -12.35
CA LEU A 303 29.19 8.94 -13.73
C LEU A 303 30.30 8.50 -14.68
N PHE A 304 29.92 7.74 -15.70
CA PHE A 304 30.80 7.23 -16.75
C PHE A 304 30.38 7.77 -18.11
N PHE A 305 31.36 7.94 -18.99
CA PHE A 305 31.18 8.23 -20.41
C PHE A 305 31.91 7.17 -21.23
N GLU A 306 31.16 6.44 -22.06
CA GLU A 306 31.69 5.31 -22.86
C GLU A 306 32.50 4.28 -22.03
N GLY A 307 32.06 4.03 -20.79
CA GLY A 307 32.69 3.09 -19.85
C GLY A 307 33.93 3.63 -19.14
N GLN A 308 34.33 4.88 -19.36
CA GLN A 308 35.39 5.56 -18.60
C GLN A 308 34.78 6.42 -17.48
N PRO A 309 35.33 6.40 -16.26
CA PRO A 309 34.89 7.30 -15.19
C PRO A 309 35.04 8.76 -15.62
N LEU A 310 33.99 9.54 -15.44
CA LEU A 310 33.96 10.96 -15.79
C LEU A 310 33.87 11.85 -14.55
N PHE A 311 32.87 11.60 -13.70
CA PHE A 311 32.67 12.35 -12.45
C PHE A 311 32.37 11.41 -11.29
N GLY A 312 32.70 11.83 -10.08
CA GLY A 312 32.38 11.10 -8.87
C GLY A 312 32.82 11.88 -7.64
N PRO A 313 32.20 11.64 -6.47
CA PRO A 313 32.66 12.25 -5.24
C PRO A 313 34.02 11.67 -4.83
N ASP A 314 35.05 12.53 -4.73
CA ASP A 314 36.33 12.21 -4.11
C ASP A 314 36.36 12.61 -2.62
N GLU A 315 37.52 12.52 -1.95
CA GLU A 315 37.67 12.95 -0.53
C GLU A 315 37.44 14.46 -0.32
N THR A 316 37.55 15.25 -1.39
CA THR A 316 37.42 16.71 -1.44
C THR A 316 36.15 17.21 -2.14
N GLY A 317 35.33 16.32 -2.72
CA GLY A 317 34.11 16.66 -3.44
C GLY A 317 34.09 16.11 -4.87
N ALA A 318 33.04 16.39 -5.64
CA ALA A 318 33.06 16.10 -7.07
C ALA A 318 33.65 17.32 -7.79
N LYS A 319 34.61 17.12 -8.70
CA LYS A 319 35.32 18.21 -9.38
C LYS A 319 35.27 18.08 -10.90
N ILE A 320 35.45 19.21 -11.56
CA ILE A 320 35.62 19.30 -13.01
C ILE A 320 36.75 20.25 -13.35
N ASP A 321 37.56 19.86 -14.34
CA ASP A 321 38.61 20.69 -14.90
C ASP A 321 38.66 20.54 -16.44
N SER A 322 39.07 21.60 -17.13
CA SER A 322 39.15 21.62 -18.58
C SER A 322 40.23 20.68 -19.15
N GLU A 323 41.29 20.38 -18.39
CA GLU A 323 42.39 19.52 -18.86
C GLU A 323 41.94 18.06 -18.98
N THR A 324 41.02 17.61 -18.11
CA THR A 324 40.44 16.27 -18.11
C THR A 324 39.17 16.21 -18.96
N ALA A 325 38.31 17.24 -18.87
CA ALA A 325 37.02 17.25 -19.54
C ALA A 325 37.13 17.40 -21.07
N LEU A 326 37.98 18.31 -21.57
CA LEU A 326 38.05 18.60 -23.01
C LEU A 326 38.58 17.42 -23.84
N PRO A 327 39.63 16.67 -23.43
CA PRO A 327 40.06 15.49 -24.18
C PRO A 327 39.03 14.37 -24.20
N THR A 328 38.17 14.29 -23.19
CA THR A 328 37.21 13.20 -23.01
C THR A 328 35.87 13.51 -23.69
N LEU A 329 35.35 14.72 -23.49
CA LEU A 329 34.01 15.14 -23.92
C LEU A 329 34.03 16.02 -25.17
N GLY A 330 35.21 16.50 -25.56
CA GLY A 330 35.37 17.52 -26.60
C GLY A 330 35.03 18.93 -26.10
N ILE A 331 34.92 19.85 -27.05
CA ILE A 331 34.61 21.26 -26.78
C ILE A 331 33.12 21.38 -26.42
N PRO A 332 32.76 22.07 -25.31
CA PRO A 332 31.37 22.31 -24.97
C PRO A 332 30.66 23.15 -26.06
N LEU A 333 29.38 22.86 -26.28
CA LEU A 333 28.49 23.64 -27.16
C LEU A 333 28.22 25.03 -26.60
N ASN A 334 28.22 25.16 -25.27
CA ASN A 334 28.10 26.42 -24.56
C ASN A 334 28.91 26.35 -23.26
N LEU A 335 29.65 27.41 -22.95
CA LEU A 335 30.32 27.62 -21.67
C LEU A 335 29.99 29.05 -21.23
N GLU A 336 29.22 29.17 -20.16
CA GLU A 336 28.72 30.45 -19.68
C GLU A 336 28.99 30.62 -18.18
N ILE A 337 29.40 31.83 -17.82
CA ILE A 337 29.43 32.25 -16.42
C ILE A 337 28.00 32.60 -16.01
N MET A 338 27.55 32.06 -14.89
CA MET A 338 26.27 32.34 -14.27
C MET A 338 26.43 33.42 -13.19
N ASP A 339 25.45 34.32 -13.06
CA ASP A 339 25.47 35.34 -12.02
C ASP A 339 25.47 34.68 -10.62
N SER A 340 26.51 34.95 -9.83
CA SER A 340 26.69 34.46 -8.47
C SER A 340 26.06 35.42 -7.46
N GLU A 341 25.21 34.90 -6.56
CA GLU A 341 24.70 35.66 -5.41
C GLU A 341 25.77 35.89 -4.32
N ASN A 342 26.90 35.17 -4.39
CA ASN A 342 27.95 35.18 -3.37
C ASN A 342 29.25 35.82 -3.90
N LEU A 343 29.72 36.85 -3.19
CA LEU A 343 30.98 37.57 -3.46
C LEU A 343 32.20 36.65 -3.20
N GLY A 344 32.60 35.82 -4.17
CA GLY A 344 33.83 35.04 -4.10
C GLY A 344 34.03 34.03 -5.23
N ASP A 345 33.06 33.15 -5.44
CA ASP A 345 33.15 32.07 -6.44
C ASP A 345 32.24 32.35 -7.63
N VAL A 346 32.77 32.11 -8.84
CA VAL A 346 32.04 32.23 -10.09
C VAL A 346 31.34 30.90 -10.36
N SER A 347 30.01 30.92 -10.41
CA SER A 347 29.24 29.78 -10.91
C SER A 347 29.32 29.75 -12.43
N PHE A 348 29.47 28.58 -13.02
CA PHE A 348 29.48 28.42 -14.47
C PHE A 348 28.72 27.18 -14.91
N ARG A 349 28.25 27.21 -16.16
CA ARG A 349 27.57 26.08 -16.82
C ARG A 349 28.30 25.71 -18.09
N ALA A 350 28.61 24.42 -18.22
CA ALA A 350 29.15 23.83 -19.43
C ALA A 350 28.16 22.82 -20.03
N VAL A 351 27.91 22.93 -21.34
CA VAL A 351 26.92 22.12 -22.07
C VAL A 351 27.60 21.31 -23.15
N TRP A 352 27.48 19.99 -23.10
CA TRP A 352 27.89 19.06 -24.14
C TRP A 352 26.67 18.35 -24.76
N PRO A 353 26.82 17.68 -25.91
CA PRO A 353 25.76 16.82 -26.44
C PRO A 353 25.30 15.79 -25.40
N GLY A 354 24.07 15.94 -24.91
CA GLY A 354 23.48 15.01 -23.95
C GLY A 354 23.94 15.18 -22.50
N MET A 355 24.70 16.24 -22.16
CA MET A 355 25.16 16.50 -20.80
C MET A 355 25.22 18.01 -20.48
N ILE A 356 24.79 18.38 -19.27
CA ILE A 356 24.90 19.73 -18.72
C ILE A 356 25.58 19.62 -17.36
N VAL A 357 26.60 20.44 -17.14
CA VAL A 357 27.35 20.52 -15.89
C VAL A 357 27.23 21.92 -15.32
N GLU A 358 26.99 22.03 -14.02
CA GLU A 358 27.02 23.27 -13.25
C GLU A 358 28.03 23.13 -12.10
N ALA A 359 28.91 24.12 -11.97
CA ALA A 359 30.04 24.10 -11.03
C ALA A 359 30.35 25.52 -10.52
N SER A 360 31.11 25.62 -9.43
CA SER A 360 31.66 26.88 -8.93
C SER A 360 33.18 26.85 -8.87
N GLY A 361 33.83 27.91 -9.36
CA GLY A 361 35.28 28.03 -9.32
C GLY A 361 35.79 29.05 -10.33
N LEU A 362 36.82 28.67 -11.08
CA LEU A 362 37.44 29.47 -12.13
C LEU A 362 36.82 29.11 -13.48
N CYS A 363 36.47 30.12 -14.27
CA CYS A 363 35.98 29.94 -15.63
C CYS A 363 36.38 31.11 -16.52
N ASP A 364 37.06 30.82 -17.62
CA ASP A 364 37.35 31.72 -18.74
C ASP A 364 36.76 31.11 -20.03
N PRO A 365 35.57 31.59 -20.46
CA PRO A 365 34.93 31.13 -21.69
C PRO A 365 35.76 31.37 -22.96
N ASP A 366 36.56 32.44 -23.01
CA ASP A 366 37.32 32.81 -24.21
C ASP A 366 38.48 31.84 -24.44
N SER A 367 39.12 31.38 -23.36
CA SER A 367 40.21 30.41 -23.41
C SER A 367 39.75 28.95 -23.25
N LEU A 368 38.44 28.71 -23.04
CA LEU A 368 37.87 27.40 -22.66
C LEU A 368 38.55 26.78 -21.43
N SER A 369 38.99 27.61 -20.48
CA SER A 369 39.64 27.15 -19.25
C SER A 369 38.64 27.19 -18.10
N PHE A 370 38.49 26.08 -17.38
CA PHE A 370 37.63 26.01 -16.21
C PHE A 370 38.14 24.98 -15.21
N GLU A 371 37.94 25.26 -13.93
CA GLU A 371 38.21 24.36 -12.82
C GLU A 371 37.26 24.71 -11.68
N GLY A 372 36.59 23.72 -11.09
CA GLY A 372 35.68 23.98 -9.99
C GLY A 372 35.05 22.74 -9.36
N ASP A 373 34.36 22.99 -8.25
CA ASP A 373 33.56 22.01 -7.55
C ASP A 373 32.21 21.86 -8.26
N LEU A 374 31.82 20.62 -8.54
CA LEU A 374 30.58 20.26 -9.21
C LEU A 374 29.41 20.40 -8.25
N HIS A 375 28.37 21.10 -8.69
CA HIS A 375 27.07 21.16 -8.01
C HIS A 375 26.07 20.22 -8.64
N GLN A 376 26.07 20.15 -9.98
CA GLN A 376 25.08 19.37 -10.70
C GLN A 376 25.63 18.82 -12.01
N VAL A 377 25.31 17.56 -12.29
CA VAL A 377 25.52 16.94 -13.59
C VAL A 377 24.22 16.32 -14.07
N CYS A 378 23.75 16.73 -15.24
CA CYS A 378 22.53 16.26 -15.88
C CYS A 378 22.87 15.56 -17.20
N ILE A 379 22.43 14.32 -17.38
CA ILE A 379 22.62 13.53 -18.60
C ILE A 379 21.28 13.15 -19.24
N THR A 380 21.25 13.13 -20.57
CA THR A 380 20.06 12.78 -21.36
C THR A 380 20.33 11.77 -22.48
N TYR A 381 21.59 11.43 -22.77
CA TYR A 381 21.98 10.45 -23.80
C TYR A 381 22.52 9.15 -23.21
N SER A 382 22.36 8.05 -23.95
CA SER A 382 22.74 6.70 -23.52
C SER A 382 24.25 6.42 -23.53
N SER A 383 25.07 7.36 -23.99
CA SER A 383 26.54 7.31 -23.89
C SER A 383 27.06 7.54 -22.47
N PHE A 384 26.19 8.08 -21.61
CA PHE A 384 26.46 8.31 -20.20
C PHE A 384 25.74 7.28 -19.34
N GLU A 385 26.38 6.81 -18.28
CA GLU A 385 25.78 5.87 -17.34
C GLU A 385 26.28 6.07 -15.91
N THR A 386 25.49 5.65 -14.93
CA THR A 386 25.94 5.58 -13.53
C THR A 386 26.87 4.37 -13.32
N GLY A 387 27.54 4.27 -12.17
CA GLY A 387 28.43 3.13 -11.90
C GLY A 387 27.73 1.76 -11.84
N THR A 388 26.41 1.70 -11.62
CA THR A 388 25.65 0.44 -11.77
C THR A 388 25.10 0.24 -13.19
N GLY A 389 25.44 1.12 -14.14
CA GLY A 389 25.03 1.06 -15.54
C GLY A 389 23.62 1.58 -15.82
N LEU A 390 23.06 2.47 -14.99
CA LEU A 390 21.80 3.15 -15.34
C LEU A 390 22.08 4.26 -16.34
N ARG A 391 21.31 4.31 -17.44
CA ARG A 391 21.48 5.33 -18.46
C ARG A 391 20.15 5.87 -18.99
N PRO A 392 20.13 7.10 -19.53
CA PRO A 392 19.02 7.58 -20.33
C PRO A 392 18.72 6.62 -21.50
N GLY A 393 17.43 6.42 -21.77
CA GLY A 393 16.92 5.46 -22.75
C GLY A 393 16.62 4.06 -22.20
N ASP A 394 17.13 3.72 -21.00
CA ASP A 394 16.76 2.45 -20.36
C ASP A 394 15.28 2.43 -19.97
N SER A 395 14.71 1.23 -19.88
CA SER A 395 13.38 1.05 -19.31
C SER A 395 13.38 1.46 -17.84
N VAL A 396 12.29 2.09 -17.37
CA VAL A 396 12.09 2.39 -15.96
C VAL A 396 12.17 1.15 -15.06
N HIS A 397 11.97 -0.05 -15.61
CA HIS A 397 12.13 -1.29 -14.86
C HIS A 397 13.60 -1.59 -14.47
N GLU A 398 14.58 -1.08 -15.22
CA GLU A 398 16.00 -1.11 -14.82
C GLU A 398 16.25 -0.29 -13.55
N LEU A 399 15.55 0.85 -13.45
CA LEU A 399 15.56 1.68 -12.25
C LEU A 399 14.89 0.97 -11.08
N TYR A 400 13.71 0.39 -11.29
CA TYR A 400 12.99 -0.35 -10.23
C TYR A 400 13.74 -1.60 -9.75
N LEU A 401 14.54 -2.24 -10.62
CA LEU A 401 15.38 -3.35 -10.20
C LEU A 401 16.47 -2.90 -9.23
N ARG A 402 17.00 -1.68 -9.38
CA ARG A 402 18.05 -1.14 -8.51
C ARG A 402 17.48 -0.45 -7.27
N TYR A 403 16.33 0.20 -7.43
CA TYR A 403 15.68 1.07 -6.48
C TYR A 403 14.15 0.81 -6.45
N PRO A 404 13.69 -0.26 -5.78
CA PRO A 404 12.31 -0.73 -5.88
C PRO A 404 11.22 0.23 -5.36
N PHE A 405 11.60 1.22 -4.56
CA PHE A 405 10.69 2.20 -3.93
C PHE A 405 10.87 3.63 -4.49
N ILE A 406 11.61 3.77 -5.60
CA ILE A 406 11.96 5.10 -6.14
C ILE A 406 10.75 5.91 -6.59
N ARG A 407 9.70 5.24 -7.06
CA ARG A 407 8.49 5.89 -7.56
C ARG A 407 7.76 6.62 -6.45
N GLU A 408 7.64 6.00 -5.28
CA GLU A 408 7.02 6.56 -4.09
C GLU A 408 7.83 7.72 -3.51
N ASN A 409 9.16 7.70 -3.72
CA ASN A 409 10.10 8.75 -3.32
C ASN A 409 10.27 9.85 -4.38
N GLY A 410 9.34 9.98 -5.33
CA GLY A 410 9.38 11.05 -6.34
C GLY A 410 10.54 10.95 -7.33
N TYR A 411 11.06 9.75 -7.54
CA TYR A 411 12.22 9.45 -8.38
C TYR A 411 13.53 10.10 -7.90
N MET A 412 13.67 10.28 -6.58
CA MET A 412 14.88 10.80 -5.95
C MET A 412 15.41 9.82 -4.90
N VAL A 413 16.74 9.65 -4.85
CA VAL A 413 17.44 8.90 -3.81
C VAL A 413 18.71 9.63 -3.39
N GLN A 414 19.07 9.50 -2.12
CA GLN A 414 20.12 10.31 -1.51
C GLN A 414 21.16 9.44 -0.80
N LEU A 415 22.41 9.87 -0.84
CA LEU A 415 23.51 9.34 -0.05
C LEU A 415 24.12 10.49 0.74
N GLN A 416 24.07 10.39 2.08
CA GLN A 416 24.81 11.26 2.97
C GLN A 416 26.15 10.59 3.31
N LYS A 417 27.27 11.27 3.07
CA LYS A 417 28.60 10.82 3.48
C LYS A 417 29.28 11.94 4.26
N GLU A 418 29.50 11.72 5.56
CA GLU A 418 30.11 12.70 6.48
C GLU A 418 29.46 14.10 6.37
N SER A 419 30.07 15.01 5.59
CA SER A 419 29.61 16.38 5.36
C SER A 419 29.01 16.66 3.99
N SER A 420 28.99 15.70 3.05
CA SER A 420 28.43 15.88 1.71
C SER A 420 27.15 15.08 1.49
N LEU A 421 26.23 15.66 0.72
CA LEU A 421 24.99 15.02 0.32
C LEU A 421 24.99 14.88 -1.21
N THR A 422 24.80 13.65 -1.69
CA THR A 422 24.62 13.40 -3.11
C THR A 422 23.20 12.91 -3.36
N THR A 423 22.50 13.58 -4.28
CA THR A 423 21.15 13.20 -4.71
C THR A 423 21.17 12.73 -6.16
N LEU A 424 20.60 11.56 -6.42
CA LEU A 424 20.27 11.09 -7.76
C LEU A 424 18.79 11.37 -8.01
N ALA A 425 18.48 12.22 -8.98
CA ALA A 425 17.14 12.51 -9.45
C ALA A 425 16.95 11.96 -10.87
N VAL A 426 15.85 11.23 -11.09
CA VAL A 426 15.56 10.59 -12.38
C VAL A 426 14.24 11.11 -12.94
N GLN A 427 14.24 11.55 -14.20
CA GLN A 427 13.02 11.89 -14.92
C GLN A 427 12.62 10.70 -15.81
N VAL A 428 11.37 10.28 -15.68
CA VAL A 428 10.80 9.16 -16.44
C VAL A 428 9.75 9.67 -17.41
N GLU A 429 9.83 9.25 -18.66
CA GLU A 429 8.86 9.55 -19.71
C GLU A 429 8.47 8.28 -20.45
N SER A 430 7.16 8.02 -20.56
CA SER A 430 6.61 6.86 -21.30
C SER A 430 7.26 5.51 -20.95
N ASP A 431 7.51 5.26 -19.65
CA ASP A 431 8.19 4.06 -19.11
C ASP A 431 9.69 3.94 -19.42
N TYR A 432 10.34 5.03 -19.82
CA TYR A 432 11.80 5.10 -20.04
C TYR A 432 12.45 6.21 -19.21
N ILE A 433 13.72 6.03 -18.89
CA ILE A 433 14.55 7.06 -18.26
C ILE A 433 14.86 8.13 -19.30
N ALA A 434 14.33 9.32 -19.15
CA ALA A 434 14.58 10.45 -20.06
C ALA A 434 15.83 11.24 -19.66
N LYS A 435 16.03 11.42 -18.36
CA LYS A 435 17.12 12.21 -17.80
C LYS A 435 17.54 11.67 -16.45
N ILE A 436 18.83 11.72 -16.18
CA ILE A 436 19.42 11.45 -14.87
C ILE A 436 20.17 12.71 -14.42
N THR A 437 20.01 13.10 -13.16
CA THR A 437 20.70 14.25 -12.57
C THR A 437 21.36 13.82 -11.27
N LEU A 438 22.66 14.06 -11.15
CA LEU A 438 23.40 14.01 -9.90
C LEU A 438 23.53 15.43 -9.36
N ILE A 439 23.17 15.62 -8.10
CA ILE A 439 23.27 16.89 -7.37
C ILE A 439 24.21 16.64 -6.19
N PHE A 440 25.17 17.54 -5.99
CA PHE A 440 26.19 17.48 -4.97
C PHE A 440 26.05 18.73 -4.08
N ASP A 441 25.78 18.52 -2.80
CA ASP A 441 25.69 19.56 -1.76
C ASP A 441 26.79 19.43 -0.71
#